data_AF-A0A0L0N2I5-F1
#
_entry.id   AF-A0A0L0N2I5-F1
#
_cell.length_a   1.000
_cell.length_b   1.000
_cell.length_c   1.000
_cell.angle_alpha   90.00
_cell.angle_beta   90.00
_cell.angle_gamma   90.00
#
_symmetry.space_group_name_H-M   'P 1'
#
loop_
_entity.id
_entity.type
_entity.pdbx_description
1 polymer ?
#
loop_
_entity_poly.entity_id
_entity_poly.type
_entity_poly.pdbx_seq_one_letter_code
_entity_poly.pdbx_strand_id
1 'polypeptide(L)'
;MIEPAEPIQKRRLLRMTVAHYRQPHVSEEDFHRWVTEEHAARAAKLHAKNGIEGFSIYFAPKSFRDATAEINAKRGNPWVVRDYDAQVEFLFRDLETFYKGAADPDFQALQAEEAPFISGIHAEISIGWVETYVSDGTVVNIREDGKPNYPAFKELNATP
;
A
#
# COMPACT_ATOMS: atom_id res chain seq x y z
N MET A 1 -10.04 1.04 -27.68
CA MET A 1 -10.56 1.81 -26.53
C MET A 1 -10.59 0.85 -25.37
N ILE A 2 -9.86 1.13 -24.29
CA ILE A 2 -9.89 0.31 -23.08
C ILE A 2 -11.20 0.67 -22.39
N GLU A 3 -12.07 -0.32 -22.14
CA GLU A 3 -13.28 -0.08 -21.33
C GLU A 3 -12.86 0.53 -19.98
N PRO A 4 -13.58 1.52 -19.45
CA PRO A 4 -13.29 2.02 -18.12
C PRO A 4 -13.39 0.82 -17.16
N ALA A 5 -12.31 0.51 -16.47
CA ALA A 5 -12.29 -0.54 -15.47
C ALA A 5 -13.47 -0.31 -14.51
N GLU A 6 -14.25 -1.36 -14.24
CA GLU A 6 -15.34 -1.25 -13.27
C GLU A 6 -14.81 -0.63 -11.97
N PRO A 7 -15.57 0.27 -11.31
CA PRO A 7 -15.13 0.86 -10.07
C PRO A 7 -14.80 -0.24 -9.06
N ILE A 8 -13.55 -0.27 -8.60
CA ILE A 8 -12.96 -1.29 -7.73
C ILE A 8 -13.79 -1.53 -6.44
N GLN A 9 -14.72 -0.64 -6.11
CA GLN A 9 -15.37 -0.52 -4.80
C GLN A 9 -16.78 -1.14 -4.70
N LYS A 10 -17.30 -1.84 -5.72
CA LYS A 10 -18.62 -2.51 -5.64
C LYS A 10 -18.70 -3.61 -4.56
N ARG A 11 -17.55 -4.15 -4.14
CA ARG A 11 -17.40 -5.15 -3.07
C ARG A 11 -16.28 -4.69 -2.14
N ARG A 12 -16.25 -5.21 -0.90
CA ARG A 12 -15.19 -4.92 0.08
C ARG A 12 -13.82 -5.12 -0.57
N LEU A 13 -12.97 -4.10 -0.48
CA LEU A 13 -11.59 -4.15 -0.95
C LEU A 13 -10.69 -4.06 0.27
N LEU A 14 -9.91 -5.11 0.50
CA LEU A 14 -8.93 -5.14 1.56
C LEU A 14 -7.70 -4.37 1.12
N ARG A 15 -7.08 -3.69 2.06
CA ARG A 15 -5.79 -3.03 1.93
C ARG A 15 -4.87 -3.54 3.00
N MET A 16 -3.74 -4.09 2.59
CA MET A 16 -2.63 -4.37 3.48
C MET A 16 -1.50 -3.39 3.21
N THR A 17 -0.90 -2.86 4.27
CA THR A 17 0.25 -1.95 4.19
C THR A 17 1.44 -2.55 4.91
N VAL A 18 2.63 -2.44 4.34
CA VAL A 18 3.89 -2.83 4.98
C VAL A 18 4.89 -1.69 4.88
N ALA A 19 5.23 -1.09 6.01
CA ALA A 19 6.27 -0.07 6.10
C ALA A 19 7.65 -0.71 6.18
N HIS A 20 8.58 -0.22 5.37
CA HIS A 20 9.94 -0.72 5.24
C HIS A 20 10.94 0.39 5.52
N TYR A 21 12.00 0.01 6.22
CA TYR A 21 13.19 0.82 6.42
C TYR A 21 14.28 0.29 5.48
N ARG A 22 15.03 1.18 4.84
CA ARG A 22 16.22 0.79 4.09
C ARG A 22 17.33 0.36 5.04
N GLN A 23 18.27 -0.43 4.54
CA GLN A 23 19.50 -0.70 5.27
C GLN A 23 20.27 0.62 5.53
N PRO A 24 20.89 0.83 6.71
CA PRO A 24 21.50 2.12 7.07
C PRO A 24 22.59 2.60 6.11
N HIS A 25 23.25 1.66 5.42
CA HIS A 25 24.35 1.93 4.49
C HIS A 25 23.88 2.17 3.04
N VAL A 26 22.60 1.97 2.73
CA VAL A 26 22.03 2.16 1.40
C VAL A 26 21.45 3.58 1.30
N SER A 27 21.85 4.36 0.31
CA SER A 27 21.32 5.72 0.12
C SER A 27 19.83 5.71 -0.26
N GLU A 28 19.10 6.82 -0.05
CA GLU A 28 17.69 6.91 -0.47
C GLU A 28 17.51 6.77 -1.99
N GLU A 29 18.49 7.25 -2.76
CA GLU A 29 18.50 7.16 -4.21
C GLU A 29 18.76 5.72 -4.69
N ASP A 30 19.75 5.04 -4.12
CA ASP A 30 20.04 3.64 -4.43
C ASP A 30 18.89 2.73 -4.01
N PHE A 31 18.29 3.01 -2.85
CA PHE A 31 17.10 2.31 -2.37
C PHE A 31 15.93 2.48 -3.35
N HIS A 32 15.59 3.71 -3.74
CA HIS A 32 14.51 3.96 -4.69
C HIS A 32 14.76 3.28 -6.04
N ARG A 33 15.98 3.40 -6.58
CA ARG A 33 16.37 2.80 -7.86
C ARG A 33 16.19 1.28 -7.81
N TRP A 34 16.74 0.62 -6.80
CA TRP A 34 16.60 -0.82 -6.64
C TRP A 34 15.14 -1.25 -6.45
N VAL A 35 14.40 -0.58 -5.54
CA VAL A 35 12.99 -0.90 -5.28
C VAL A 35 12.15 -0.78 -6.54
N THR A 36 12.37 0.23 -7.37
CA THR A 36 11.52 0.47 -8.56
C THR A 36 11.95 -0.34 -9.78
N GLU A 37 13.24 -0.37 -10.09
CA GLU A 37 13.78 -0.96 -11.32
C GLU A 37 14.01 -2.47 -11.20
N GLU A 38 14.43 -2.94 -10.02
CA GLU A 38 14.85 -4.34 -9.82
C GLU A 38 13.82 -5.18 -9.05
N HIS A 39 12.96 -4.55 -8.24
CA HIS A 39 12.01 -5.26 -7.40
C HIS A 39 10.55 -5.08 -7.84
N ALA A 40 9.99 -3.88 -7.69
CA ALA A 40 8.57 -3.58 -7.88
C ALA A 40 8.07 -3.94 -9.28
N ALA A 41 8.87 -3.69 -10.33
CA ALA A 41 8.50 -4.03 -11.70
C ALA A 41 8.33 -5.55 -11.94
N ARG A 42 9.12 -6.38 -11.25
CA ARG A 42 9.00 -7.85 -11.28
C ARG A 42 7.86 -8.31 -10.38
N ALA A 43 7.77 -7.76 -9.17
CA ALA A 43 6.74 -8.07 -8.19
C ALA A 43 5.33 -7.80 -8.73
N ALA A 44 5.11 -6.67 -9.43
CA ALA A 44 3.82 -6.30 -10.01
C ALA A 44 3.23 -7.38 -10.93
N LYS A 45 4.08 -8.03 -11.75
CA LYS A 45 3.64 -9.12 -12.64
C LYS A 45 3.21 -10.36 -11.86
N LEU A 46 3.93 -10.70 -10.81
CA LEU A 46 3.63 -11.83 -9.92
C LEU A 46 2.36 -11.56 -9.10
N HIS A 47 2.20 -10.35 -8.58
CA HIS A 47 1.00 -9.93 -7.85
C HIS A 47 -0.24 -9.99 -8.74
N ALA A 48 -0.18 -9.42 -9.94
CA ALA A 48 -1.30 -9.46 -10.89
C ALA A 48 -1.66 -10.90 -11.28
N LYS A 49 -0.66 -11.75 -11.59
CA LYS A 49 -0.84 -13.19 -11.88
C LYS A 49 -1.56 -13.93 -10.75
N ASN A 50 -1.34 -13.52 -9.50
CA ASN A 50 -1.91 -14.17 -8.32
C ASN A 50 -3.22 -13.54 -7.82
N GLY A 51 -3.76 -12.53 -8.52
CA GLY A 51 -5.08 -11.95 -8.22
C GLY A 51 -5.05 -10.73 -7.29
N ILE A 52 -3.87 -10.18 -6.99
CA ILE A 52 -3.78 -8.87 -6.34
C ILE A 52 -4.30 -7.81 -7.32
N GLU A 53 -5.27 -7.01 -6.87
CA GLU A 53 -5.96 -6.01 -7.69
C GLU A 53 -5.23 -4.65 -7.69
N GLY A 54 -4.37 -4.41 -6.71
CA GLY A 54 -3.58 -3.19 -6.63
C GLY A 54 -2.27 -3.40 -5.90
N PHE A 55 -1.22 -2.78 -6.41
CA PHE A 55 0.11 -2.78 -5.83
C PHE A 55 0.71 -1.39 -6.01
N SER A 56 1.04 -0.73 -4.91
CA SER A 56 1.63 0.61 -4.91
C SER A 56 2.72 0.71 -3.86
N ILE A 57 3.62 1.67 -4.06
CA ILE A 57 4.68 1.99 -3.10
C ILE A 57 4.60 3.49 -2.82
N TYR A 58 4.40 3.83 -1.55
CA TYR A 58 4.49 5.17 -1.03
C TYR A 58 5.91 5.41 -0.53
N PHE A 59 6.66 6.28 -1.20
CA PHE A 59 8.00 6.68 -0.75
C PHE A 59 7.92 7.88 0.18
N ALA A 60 8.63 7.81 1.29
CA ALA A 60 8.71 8.87 2.28
C ALA A 60 10.18 9.25 2.50
N PRO A 61 10.88 9.81 1.51
CA PRO A 61 12.28 10.21 1.67
C PRO A 61 12.41 11.30 2.74
N LYS A 62 13.62 11.49 3.25
CA LYS A 62 13.93 12.41 4.35
C LYS A 62 13.37 13.81 4.12
N SER A 63 13.47 14.35 2.90
CA SER A 63 12.93 15.68 2.58
C SER A 63 11.42 15.81 2.82
N PHE A 64 10.65 14.75 2.57
CA PHE A 64 9.20 14.72 2.80
C PHE A 64 8.86 14.47 4.27
N ARG A 65 9.67 13.67 4.98
CA ARG A 65 9.53 13.48 6.43
C ARG A 65 9.84 14.76 7.20
N ASP A 66 10.88 15.49 6.78
CA ASP A 66 11.24 16.80 7.32
C ASP A 66 10.13 17.83 7.06
N ALA A 67 9.57 17.86 5.84
CA ALA A 67 8.42 18.71 5.53
C ALA A 67 7.19 18.36 6.40
N THR A 68 6.95 17.07 6.64
CA THR A 68 5.86 16.60 7.52
C THR A 68 6.09 17.04 8.97
N ALA A 69 7.34 16.96 9.45
CA ALA A 69 7.71 17.45 10.78
C ALA A 69 7.51 18.96 10.91
N GLU A 70 7.81 19.75 9.87
CA GLU A 70 7.55 21.19 9.87
C GLU A 70 6.05 21.51 9.96
N ILE A 71 5.21 20.78 9.22
CA ILE A 71 3.75 20.93 9.29
C ILE A 71 3.24 20.57 10.69
N ASN A 72 3.75 19.49 11.29
CA ASN A 72 3.41 19.07 12.64
C ASN A 72 3.84 20.12 13.69
N ALA A 73 5.04 20.70 13.53
CA ALA A 73 5.55 21.75 14.40
C ALA A 73 4.66 23.01 14.37
N LYS A 74 4.17 23.41 13.20
CA LYS A 74 3.19 24.51 13.05
C LYS A 74 1.85 24.25 13.76
N ARG A 75 1.56 23.00 14.13
CA ARG A 75 0.37 22.58 14.88
C ARG A 75 0.66 22.31 16.37
N GLY A 76 1.89 22.51 16.84
CA GLY A 76 2.28 22.20 18.23
C GLY A 76 2.65 20.74 18.47
N ASN A 77 3.09 20.02 17.43
CA ASN A 77 3.51 18.61 17.47
C ASN A 77 2.46 17.59 17.98
N PRO A 78 1.19 17.65 17.55
CA PRO A 78 0.19 16.66 17.98
C PRO A 78 0.36 15.28 17.34
N TRP A 79 1.18 15.13 16.29
CA TRP A 79 1.29 13.90 15.51
C TRP A 79 2.60 13.17 15.74
N VAL A 80 2.58 11.85 15.54
CA VAL A 80 3.78 11.03 15.34
C VAL A 80 4.12 11.07 13.85
N VAL A 81 5.31 11.57 13.50
CA VAL A 81 5.82 11.52 12.14
C VAL A 81 6.50 10.17 11.94
N ARG A 82 5.92 9.33 11.09
CA ARG A 82 6.47 8.01 10.78
C ARG A 82 7.77 8.16 9.99
N ASP A 83 8.79 7.38 10.34
CA ASP A 83 10.16 7.54 9.86
C ASP A 83 10.66 6.46 8.89
N TYR A 84 9.78 5.55 8.48
CA TYR A 84 10.06 4.58 7.42
C TYR A 84 10.42 5.26 6.08
N ASP A 85 11.12 4.54 5.20
CA ASP A 85 11.55 5.04 3.89
C ASP A 85 10.52 4.76 2.80
N ALA A 86 9.82 3.63 2.87
CA ALA A 86 8.73 3.29 1.95
C ALA A 86 7.62 2.50 2.65
N GLN A 87 6.40 2.58 2.12
CA GLN A 87 5.27 1.75 2.51
C GLN A 87 4.70 1.08 1.26
N VAL A 88 4.71 -0.24 1.23
CA VAL A 88 4.07 -1.03 0.18
C VAL A 88 2.60 -1.19 0.52
N GLU A 89 1.72 -1.07 -0.47
CA GLU A 89 0.29 -1.32 -0.32
C GLU A 89 -0.21 -2.37 -1.31
N PHE A 90 -0.99 -3.31 -0.81
CA PHE A 90 -1.65 -4.35 -1.59
C PHE A 90 -3.17 -4.20 -1.48
N LEU A 91 -3.87 -4.30 -2.60
CA LEU A 91 -5.32 -4.34 -2.68
C LEU A 91 -5.80 -5.70 -3.17
N PHE A 92 -6.70 -6.34 -2.41
CA PHE A 92 -7.18 -7.70 -2.69
C PHE A 92 -8.55 -7.96 -2.04
N ARG A 93 -9.15 -9.13 -2.25
CA ARG A 93 -10.54 -9.43 -1.81
C ARG A 93 -10.62 -10.33 -0.58
N ASP A 94 -9.67 -11.23 -0.42
CA ASP A 94 -9.64 -12.24 0.63
C ASP A 94 -8.19 -12.62 0.98
N LEU A 95 -7.99 -13.16 2.18
CA LEU A 95 -6.67 -13.57 2.64
C LEU A 95 -6.10 -14.75 1.83
N GLU A 96 -6.94 -15.59 1.22
CA GLU A 96 -6.49 -16.71 0.38
C GLU A 96 -5.69 -16.20 -0.84
N THR A 97 -6.20 -15.17 -1.51
CA THR A 97 -5.52 -14.49 -2.63
C THR A 97 -4.17 -13.94 -2.18
N PHE A 98 -4.12 -13.30 -1.01
CA PHE A 98 -2.88 -12.79 -0.44
C PHE A 98 -1.86 -13.91 -0.15
N TYR A 99 -2.29 -14.98 0.53
CA TYR A 99 -1.41 -16.10 0.87
C TYR A 99 -0.91 -16.84 -0.37
N LYS A 100 -1.75 -16.98 -1.40
CA LYS A 100 -1.34 -17.55 -2.68
C LYS A 100 -0.21 -16.74 -3.32
N GLY A 101 -0.33 -15.41 -3.32
CA GLY A 101 0.73 -14.51 -3.80
C GLY A 101 2.01 -14.62 -2.96
N ALA A 102 1.88 -14.66 -1.64
CA ALA A 102 3.01 -14.80 -0.72
C ALA A 102 3.73 -16.17 -0.83
N ALA A 103 3.01 -17.21 -1.25
CA ALA A 103 3.52 -18.56 -1.46
C ALA A 103 4.07 -18.81 -2.88
N ASP A 104 3.99 -17.83 -3.79
CA ASP A 104 4.54 -17.96 -5.14
C ASP A 104 6.07 -18.11 -5.07
N PRO A 105 6.67 -19.21 -5.57
CA PRO A 105 8.10 -19.44 -5.48
C PRO A 105 8.95 -18.34 -6.14
N ASP A 106 8.48 -17.76 -7.24
CA ASP A 106 9.17 -16.67 -7.92
C ASP A 106 9.16 -15.40 -7.05
N PHE A 107 8.07 -15.19 -6.30
CA PHE A 107 7.97 -14.07 -5.37
C PHE A 107 8.81 -14.28 -4.12
N GLN A 108 8.90 -15.51 -3.60
CA GLN A 108 9.79 -15.83 -2.48
C GLN A 108 11.27 -15.65 -2.86
N ALA A 109 11.65 -16.06 -4.06
CA ALA A 109 12.98 -15.82 -4.60
C ALA A 109 13.27 -14.31 -4.71
N LEU A 110 12.30 -13.53 -5.18
CA LEU A 110 12.42 -12.07 -5.28
C LEU A 110 12.52 -11.39 -3.90
N GLN A 111 11.74 -11.83 -2.91
CA GLN A 111 11.85 -11.34 -1.53
C GLN A 111 13.22 -11.65 -0.90
N ALA A 112 13.83 -12.79 -1.23
CA ALA A 112 15.16 -13.12 -0.73
C ALA A 112 16.26 -12.13 -1.21
N GLU A 113 16.02 -11.43 -2.34
CA GLU A 113 16.90 -10.39 -2.86
C GLU A 113 16.82 -9.08 -2.05
N GLU A 114 15.84 -8.91 -1.15
CA GLU A 114 15.60 -7.67 -0.40
C GLU A 114 16.63 -7.40 0.71
N ALA A 115 17.22 -8.44 1.30
CA ALA A 115 18.02 -8.33 2.52
C ALA A 115 19.17 -7.29 2.47
N PRO A 116 19.89 -7.08 1.34
CA PRO A 116 20.91 -6.05 1.22
C PRO A 116 20.37 -4.62 1.19
N PHE A 117 19.08 -4.42 0.88
CA PHE A 117 18.47 -3.11 0.65
C PHE A 117 17.45 -2.72 1.72
N ILE A 118 16.71 -3.71 2.24
CA ILE A 118 15.63 -3.55 3.21
C ILE A 118 16.06 -4.14 4.56
N SER A 119 15.82 -3.37 5.63
CA SER A 119 15.95 -3.85 7.00
C SER A 119 14.81 -4.80 7.33
N GLY A 120 15.14 -6.02 7.77
CA GLY A 120 14.18 -6.98 8.32
C GLY A 120 13.67 -6.64 9.73
N ILE A 121 14.01 -5.47 10.25
CA ILE A 121 13.69 -5.01 11.61
C ILE A 121 12.76 -3.78 11.52
N HIS A 122 11.82 -3.66 12.46
CA HIS A 122 10.84 -2.56 12.58
C HIS A 122 9.80 -2.47 11.46
N ALA A 123 9.62 -3.51 10.64
CA ALA A 123 8.53 -3.50 9.68
C ALA A 123 7.17 -3.34 10.40
N GLU A 124 6.36 -2.39 9.94
CA GLU A 124 5.02 -2.13 10.46
C GLU A 124 3.98 -2.62 9.46
N ILE A 125 3.10 -3.51 9.90
CA ILE A 125 2.07 -4.11 9.04
C ILE A 125 0.68 -3.78 9.55
N SER A 126 -0.23 -3.47 8.63
CA SER A 126 -1.65 -3.30 8.94
C SER A 126 -2.52 -3.88 7.82
N ILE A 127 -3.71 -4.35 8.17
CA ILE A 127 -4.75 -4.74 7.21
C ILE A 127 -6.08 -4.08 7.60
N GLY A 128 -6.81 -3.60 6.60
CA GLY A 128 -8.14 -3.03 6.75
C GLY A 128 -8.90 -3.09 5.43
N TRP A 129 -10.02 -2.36 5.32
CA TRP A 129 -10.70 -2.14 4.05
C TRP A 129 -10.63 -0.68 3.63
N VAL A 130 -10.87 -0.42 2.34
CA VAL A 130 -10.87 0.93 1.75
C VAL A 130 -12.27 1.30 1.31
N GLU A 131 -12.72 2.49 1.74
CA GLU A 131 -13.88 3.19 1.21
C GLU A 131 -13.41 4.49 0.54
N THR A 132 -13.55 4.58 -0.78
CA THR A 132 -13.20 5.74 -1.60
C THR A 132 -14.38 6.69 -1.78
N TYR A 133 -14.24 7.93 -1.29
CA TYR A 133 -15.26 8.98 -1.44
C TYR A 133 -14.94 9.98 -2.56
N VAL A 134 -13.67 10.07 -2.99
CA VAL A 134 -13.21 10.90 -4.10
C VAL A 134 -12.23 10.10 -4.96
N SER A 135 -12.45 10.07 -6.27
CA SER A 135 -11.54 9.50 -7.27
C SER A 135 -11.44 10.46 -8.43
N ASP A 136 -10.21 10.75 -8.89
CA ASP A 136 -9.96 11.61 -10.05
C ASP A 136 -10.67 12.98 -9.96
N GLY A 137 -10.64 13.58 -8.77
CA GLY A 137 -11.30 14.86 -8.48
C GLY A 137 -12.84 14.81 -8.43
N THR A 138 -13.44 13.63 -8.58
CA THR A 138 -14.89 13.43 -8.63
C THR A 138 -15.38 12.73 -7.37
N VAL A 139 -16.53 13.18 -6.84
CA VAL A 139 -17.21 12.51 -5.73
C VAL A 139 -17.78 11.18 -6.21
N VAL A 140 -17.45 10.09 -5.53
CA VAL A 140 -17.88 8.72 -5.87
C VAL A 140 -18.46 8.02 -4.64
N ASN A 141 -19.26 6.98 -4.84
CA ASN A 141 -19.83 6.16 -3.77
C ASN A 141 -20.66 6.94 -2.73
N ILE A 142 -21.31 8.02 -3.16
CA ILE A 142 -22.30 8.77 -2.39
C ILE A 142 -23.61 8.75 -3.17
N ARG A 143 -24.72 8.43 -2.48
CA ARG A 143 -26.06 8.44 -3.06
C ARG A 143 -26.60 9.85 -3.21
N GLU A 144 -27.68 10.01 -3.96
CA GLU A 144 -28.38 11.32 -4.12
C GLU A 144 -28.83 11.91 -2.78
N ASP A 145 -29.11 11.08 -1.76
CA ASP A 145 -29.46 11.52 -0.40
C ASP A 145 -28.25 11.96 0.46
N GLY A 146 -27.05 12.01 -0.13
CA GLY A 146 -25.81 12.42 0.53
C GLY A 146 -25.19 11.35 1.43
N LYS A 147 -25.76 10.14 1.49
CA LYS A 147 -25.22 9.05 2.32
C LYS A 147 -24.25 8.14 1.54
N PRO A 148 -23.32 7.46 2.22
CA PRO A 148 -22.41 6.52 1.58
C PRO A 148 -23.13 5.37 0.89
N ASN A 149 -22.63 4.97 -0.27
CA ASN A 149 -23.07 3.82 -1.04
C ASN A 149 -22.22 2.57 -0.72
N TYR A 150 -22.09 2.25 0.57
CA TYR A 150 -21.35 1.09 1.08
C TYR A 150 -22.25 0.16 1.91
N PRO A 151 -21.90 -1.13 2.04
CA PRO A 151 -22.52 -2.03 3.01
C PRO A 151 -22.35 -1.51 4.44
N ALA A 152 -23.18 -2.00 5.37
CA ALA A 152 -23.07 -1.58 6.77
C ALA A 152 -21.78 -2.11 7.43
N PHE A 153 -21.30 -1.42 8.48
CA PHE A 153 -20.11 -1.85 9.25
C PHE A 153 -20.18 -3.32 9.68
N LYS A 154 -21.37 -3.80 10.10
CA LYS A 154 -21.55 -5.20 10.52
C LYS A 154 -21.20 -6.21 9.41
N GLU A 155 -21.44 -5.84 8.15
CA GLU A 155 -21.10 -6.65 6.99
C GLU A 155 -19.62 -6.52 6.64
N LEU A 156 -19.05 -5.32 6.76
CA LEU A 156 -17.66 -5.03 6.40
C LEU A 156 -16.64 -5.49 7.45
N ASN A 157 -17.00 -5.57 8.72
CA ASN A 157 -16.12 -5.93 9.83
C ASN A 157 -16.02 -7.46 10.08
N ALA A 158 -16.60 -8.29 9.21
CA ALA A 158 -16.35 -9.72 9.26
C ALA A 158 -14.86 -9.99 9.00
N THR A 159 -14.22 -10.89 9.76
CA THR A 159 -12.82 -11.27 9.51
C THR A 159 -12.65 -11.70 8.04
N PRO A 160 -11.66 -11.13 7.32
CA PRO A 160 -11.42 -11.44 5.91
C PRO A 160 -10.80 -12.81 5.68
#